data_AF-A0A958XBU2-F1
#
_entry.id   AF-A0A958XBU2-F1
#
_cell.length_a   1.000
_cell.length_b   1.000
_cell.length_c   1.000
_cell.angle_alpha   90.00
_cell.angle_beta   90.00
_cell.angle_gamma   90.00
#
_symmetry.space_group_name_H-M   'P 1'
#
loop_
_entity.id
_entity.type
_entity.pdbx_description
1 polymer ?
#
loop_
_entity_poly.entity_id
_entity_poly.type
_entity_poly.pdbx_seq_one_letter_code
_entity_poly.pdbx_strand_id
1 'polypeptide(L)' 'MKIRIPIPRLLFACGMLMCLFACQNVKPYQRTYLNDRDMKVGTAPAVKYENNAQAYREGAAGGGSGKSGGGCGCN' A
#
# COMPACT_ATOMS: atom_id res chain seq x y z
N MET A 1 -26.62 32.28 1.78
CA MET A 1 -25.82 31.44 0.85
C MET A 1 -26.53 30.10 0.66
N LYS A 2 -27.08 29.82 -0.53
CA LYS A 2 -27.67 28.50 -0.87
C LYS A 2 -26.66 27.75 -1.73
N ILE A 3 -25.94 26.81 -1.13
CA ILE A 3 -24.95 25.98 -1.81
C ILE A 3 -25.72 24.99 -2.70
N ARG A 4 -25.76 25.22 -4.03
CA ARG A 4 -26.33 24.28 -5.01
C ARG A 4 -25.27 23.25 -5.38
N ILE A 5 -25.14 22.19 -4.58
CA ILE A 5 -24.27 21.06 -4.88
C ILE A 5 -25.05 20.10 -5.81
N PRO A 6 -24.54 19.78 -7.01
CA PRO A 6 -25.24 18.85 -7.91
C PRO A 6 -25.15 17.42 -7.37
N ILE A 7 -26.26 16.68 -7.49
CA ILE A 7 -26.43 15.28 -7.06
C ILE A 7 -25.23 14.37 -7.42
N PRO A 8 -24.66 14.39 -8.64
CA PRO A 8 -23.51 13.54 -8.96
C PRO A 8 -22.24 13.86 -8.16
N ARG A 9 -22.03 15.13 -7.78
CA ARG A 9 -20.89 15.52 -6.93
C ARG A 9 -21.08 15.06 -5.48
N LEU A 10 -22.32 15.04 -5.00
CA LEU A 10 -22.66 14.52 -3.68
C LEU A 10 -22.41 13.00 -3.60
N LEU A 11 -22.82 12.25 -4.63
CA LEU A 11 -22.61 10.80 -4.72
C LEU A 11 -21.12 10.44 -4.76
N PHE A 12 -20.33 11.17 -5.56
CA PHE A 12 -18.89 10.96 -5.63
C PHE A 12 -18.19 11.25 -4.29
N ALA A 13 -18.56 12.36 -3.64
CA ALA A 13 -18.01 12.72 -2.33
C ALA A 13 -18.37 11.69 -1.25
N CYS A 14 -19.61 11.18 -1.26
CA CYS A 14 -20.06 10.14 -0.33
C CYS A 14 -19.30 8.82 -0.56
N GLY A 15 -19.06 8.43 -1.81
CA GLY A 15 -18.25 7.25 -2.15
C GLY A 15 -16.81 7.36 -1.65
N MET A 16 -16.17 8.52 -1.81
CA MET A 16 -14.82 8.77 -1.27
C MET A 16 -14.77 8.71 0.25
N LEU A 17 -15.82 9.18 0.94
CA LEU A 17 -15.88 9.16 2.41
C LEU A 17 -15.93 7.73 2.97
N MET A 18 -16.59 6.79 2.27
CA MET A 18 -16.72 5.40 2.71
C MET A 18 -15.37 4.66 2.73
N CYS A 19 -14.42 5.02 1.86
CA CYS A 19 -13.09 4.41 1.82
C CYS A 19 -12.26 4.65 3.09
N LEU A 20 -12.58 5.69 3.86
CA LEU A 20 -11.84 6.04 5.09
C LEU A 20 -12.17 5.11 6.27
N PHE A 21 -13.27 4.35 6.21
CA PHE A 21 -13.72 3.47 7.29
C PHE A 21 -13.16 2.04 7.22
N ALA A 22 -12.25 1.75 6.28
CA ALA A 22 -11.72 0.40 6.08
C ALA A 22 -10.65 -0.04 7.11
N CYS A 23 -10.14 0.86 7.96
CA CYS A 23 -9.13 0.50 8.97
C CYS A 23 -9.76 -0.07 10.25
N GLN A 24 -9.41 -1.31 10.60
CA GLN A 24 -9.90 -2.00 11.80
C GLN A 24 -8.77 -2.18 12.84
N ASN A 25 -9.08 -1.92 14.11
CA ASN A 25 -8.13 -2.15 15.20
C ASN A 25 -8.02 -3.66 15.52
N VAL A 26 -6.79 -4.18 15.56
CA VAL A 26 -6.48 -5.58 15.85
C VAL A 26 -6.27 -5.77 17.34
N LYS A 27 -6.93 -6.79 17.92
CA LYS A 27 -6.83 -7.09 19.34
C LYS A 27 -5.39 -7.46 19.71
N PRO A 28 -4.88 -7.08 20.91
CA PRO A 28 -3.47 -7.26 21.26
C PRO A 28 -2.94 -8.69 21.07
N TYR A 29 -3.74 -9.71 21.40
CA TYR A 29 -3.36 -11.11 21.26
C TYR A 29 -3.31 -11.61 19.80
N GLN A 30 -4.02 -10.95 18.88
CA GLN A 30 -3.98 -11.28 17.45
C GLN A 30 -2.72 -10.72 16.77
N ARG A 31 -2.02 -9.77 17.42
CA ARG A 31 -0.80 -9.18 16.87
C ARG A 31 0.35 -10.18 16.79
N THR A 32 0.32 -11.27 17.56
CA THR A 32 1.30 -12.37 17.44
C THR A 32 1.27 -12.98 16.03
N TYR A 33 0.08 -13.22 15.47
CA TYR A 33 -0.07 -13.74 14.11
C TYR A 33 0.35 -12.72 13.04
N LEU A 34 0.11 -11.43 13.29
CA LEU A 34 0.53 -10.37 12.37
C LEU A 34 2.07 -10.17 12.35
N ASN A 35 2.74 -10.51 13.46
CA ASN A 35 4.19 -10.46 13.58
C ASN A 35 4.87 -11.77 13.12
N ASP A 36 4.11 -12.74 12.64
CA ASP A 36 4.63 -13.98 12.09
C ASP A 36 5.56 -13.69 10.90
N ARG A 37 6.59 -14.51 10.72
CA ARG A 37 7.58 -14.39 9.64
C ARG A 37 6.91 -14.40 8.27
N ASP A 38 5.85 -15.18 8.11
CA ASP A 38 5.13 -15.33 6.84
C ASP A 38 4.18 -14.15 6.56
N MET A 39 3.82 -13.38 7.60
CA MET A 39 2.95 -12.20 7.49
C MET A 39 3.73 -10.88 7.37
N LYS A 40 5.07 -10.93 7.39
CA LYS A 40 5.91 -9.73 7.24
C LYS A 40 5.78 -9.16 5.83
N VAL A 41 5.48 -7.86 5.77
CA VAL A 41 5.43 -7.11 4.51
C VAL A 41 6.83 -7.00 3.92
N GLY A 42 7.07 -7.70 2.81
CA GLY A 42 8.33 -7.68 2.08
C GLY A 42 8.62 -8.99 1.39
N THR A 43 9.64 -9.01 0.53
CA THR A 43 10.09 -10.24 -0.11
C THR A 43 10.99 -11.04 0.83
N ALA A 44 10.93 -12.38 0.70
CA ALA A 44 11.84 -13.25 1.43
C ALA A 44 13.31 -12.91 1.10
N PRO A 45 14.27 -13.11 2.03
CA PRO A 45 15.68 -12.79 1.77
C PRO A 45 16.24 -13.45 0.51
N ALA A 46 15.79 -14.66 0.16
CA ALA A 46 16.21 -15.37 -1.04
C ALA A 46 15.80 -14.66 -2.34
N VAL A 47 14.61 -14.05 -2.36
CA VAL A 47 14.05 -13.33 -3.52
C VAL A 47 14.86 -12.06 -3.84
N LYS A 48 15.67 -11.55 -2.88
CA LYS A 48 16.57 -10.41 -3.13
C LYS A 48 17.59 -10.70 -4.23
N TYR A 49 18.13 -11.92 -4.29
CA TYR A 49 19.12 -12.28 -5.32
C TYR A 49 18.49 -12.32 -6.72
N GLU A 50 17.28 -12.86 -6.82
CA GLU A 50 16.50 -12.89 -8.06
C GLU A 50 16.12 -11.47 -8.51
N ASN A 51 15.62 -10.64 -7.59
CA ASN A 51 15.30 -9.24 -7.86
C ASN A 51 16.53 -8.43 -8.29
N ASN A 52 17.70 -8.68 -7.70
CA ASN A 52 18.95 -8.05 -8.13
C ASN A 52 19.30 -8.47 -9.57
N ALA A 53 19.20 -9.77 -9.89
CA ALA A 53 19.45 -10.27 -11.24
C ALA A 53 18.44 -9.72 -12.27
N GLN A 54 17.19 -9.47 -11.88
CA GLN A 54 16.18 -8.82 -12.71
C GLN A 54 16.46 -7.32 -12.86
N ALA A 55 16.81 -6.63 -11.77
CA ALA A 55 17.14 -5.20 -11.79
C ALA A 55 18.35 -4.89 -12.69
N TYR A 56 19.37 -5.76 -12.72
CA TYR A 56 20.49 -5.62 -13.64
C TYR A 56 20.12 -5.82 -15.11
N ARG A 57 19.09 -6.62 -15.41
CA ARG A 57 18.67 -6.93 -16.79
C ARG A 57 17.61 -5.98 -17.32
N GLU A 58 16.67 -5.59 -16.48
CA GLU A 58 15.45 -4.85 -16.84
C GLU A 58 15.50 -3.37 -16.42
N GLY A 59 16.54 -2.96 -15.69
CA GLY A 59 16.59 -1.68 -14.99
C GLY A 59 15.76 -1.71 -13.71
N ALA A 60 16.02 -0.77 -12.80
CA ALA A 60 15.34 -0.73 -11.51
C ALA A 60 13.84 -0.38 -11.66
N ALA A 61 12.97 -1.38 -11.63
CA ALA A 61 11.54 -1.19 -11.42
C ALA A 61 11.30 -1.02 -9.91
N GLY A 62 10.94 0.20 -9.50
CA GLY A 62 10.72 0.48 -8.09
C GLY A 62 9.46 -0.22 -7.56
N GLY A 63 9.58 -0.84 -6.38
CA GLY A 63 8.46 -1.47 -5.67
C GLY A 63 8.82 -2.85 -5.14
N GLY A 64 9.39 -2.93 -3.93
CA GLY A 64 9.76 -4.23 -3.35
C GLY A 64 9.66 -4.38 -1.84
N SER A 65 9.59 -3.32 -1.04
CA SER A 65 9.66 -3.47 0.42
C SER A 65 9.13 -2.25 1.17
N GLY A 66 7.84 -2.23 1.47
CA GLY A 66 7.33 -1.63 2.72
C GLY A 66 7.30 -0.11 2.90
N LYS A 67 8.07 0.74 2.19
CA LYS A 67 7.82 2.19 2.05
C LYS A 67 8.72 2.85 0.98
N SER A 68 8.06 3.68 0.16
CA SER A 68 8.51 4.66 -0.85
C SER A 68 9.65 4.29 -1.81
N GLY A 69 9.31 4.14 -3.09
CA GLY A 69 10.27 4.18 -4.19
C GLY A 69 9.82 3.34 -5.38
N GLY A 70 8.65 3.66 -5.93
CA GLY A 70 8.19 3.13 -7.22
C GLY A 70 8.64 4.06 -8.33
N GLY A 71 9.59 3.65 -9.17
CA GLY A 71 10.07 4.41 -10.32
C GLY A 71 10.85 5.69 -9.97
N CYS A 72 11.70 6.13 -10.92
CA CYS A 72 12.55 7.34 -10.93
C CYS A 72 12.82 7.92 -9.54
N GLY A 73 13.92 7.52 -8.90
CA GLY A 73 14.31 7.90 -7.54
C GLY A 73 14.58 9.40 -7.33
N CYS A 74 13.54 10.22 -7.49
CA CYS A 74 13.47 11.57 -6.99
C CYS A 74 12.82 11.51 -5.61
N ASN A 75 13.61 11.95 -4.63
CA ASN A 75 13.27 12.11 -3.22
C ASN A 75 11.97 12.89 -3.02
#